data_AF-A0AAV5L0V1-F1
#
_entry.id   AF-A0AAV5L0V1-F1
#
_cell.length_a   1.000
_cell.length_b   1.000
_cell.length_c   1.000
_cell.angle_alpha   90.00
_cell.angle_beta   90.00
_cell.angle_gamma   90.00
#
_symmetry.space_group_name_H-M   'P 1'
#
loop_
_entity.id
_entity.type
_entity.pdbx_description
1 polymer ?
#
loop_
_entity_poly.entity_id
_entity_poly.type
_entity_poly.pdbx_seq_one_letter_code
_entity_poly.pdbx_strand_id
1 'polypeptide(L)' 'MGQVELNLDLVAPDVGETYELRNDIVVRPFRTHHVITSQGYVIYSVRKKFKKEYIHLKGKQIKKLKKSGVEVSP' A
#
# COMPACT_ATOMS: atom_id res chain seq x y z
N MET A 1 6.43 4.10 -39.75
CA MET A 1 5.93 4.21 -38.36
C MET A 1 6.73 5.31 -37.69
N GLY A 2 6.08 6.40 -37.26
CA GLY A 2 6.77 7.52 -36.62
C GLY A 2 7.31 7.10 -35.25
N GLN A 3 8.61 7.27 -35.05
CA GLN A 3 9.26 6.99 -33.78
C GLN A 3 8.90 8.16 -32.84
N VAL A 4 8.08 7.88 -31.82
CA VAL A 4 7.73 8.86 -30.78
C VAL A 4 8.57 8.52 -29.56
N GLU A 5 9.44 9.43 -29.14
CA GLU A 5 10.10 9.31 -27.84
C GLU A 5 9.09 9.61 -26.73
N LEU A 6 8.81 8.58 -25.93
CA LEU A 6 7.98 8.71 -24.74
C LEU A 6 8.91 9.01 -23.55
N ASN A 7 8.61 10.07 -22.82
CA ASN A 7 9.28 10.34 -21.54
C ASN A 7 8.66 9.44 -20.47
N LEU A 8 9.39 8.38 -20.08
CA LEU A 8 8.94 7.38 -19.12
C LEU A 8 10.10 6.90 -18.25
N ASP A 9 9.77 6.54 -17.02
CA ASP A 9 10.69 5.92 -16.06
C ASP A 9 10.31 4.45 -15.91
N LEU A 10 11.24 3.55 -16.25
CA LEU A 10 10.99 2.11 -16.28
C LEU A 10 11.39 1.49 -14.95
N VAL A 11 10.39 0.96 -14.24
CA VAL A 11 10.60 0.20 -13.01
C VAL A 11 10.29 -1.26 -13.28
N ALA A 12 11.26 -2.14 -13.00
CA ALA A 12 11.14 -3.59 -13.15
C ALA A 12 11.10 -4.25 -11.77
N PRO A 13 9.92 -4.35 -11.12
CA PRO A 13 9.82 -4.89 -9.77
C PRO A 13 9.92 -6.42 -9.78
N ASP A 14 10.68 -6.96 -8.84
CA ASP A 14 10.85 -8.40 -8.65
C ASP A 14 9.61 -9.04 -8.00
N VAL A 15 9.44 -10.35 -8.19
CA VAL A 15 8.35 -11.09 -7.53
C VAL A 15 8.48 -10.97 -6.01
N GLY A 16 7.42 -10.49 -5.37
CA GLY A 16 7.37 -10.30 -3.92
C GLY A 16 7.87 -8.94 -3.46
N GLU A 17 8.46 -8.13 -4.34
CA GLU A 17 8.83 -6.75 -4.07
C GLU A 17 7.58 -5.89 -3.84
N THR A 18 7.73 -4.84 -3.03
CA THR A 18 6.69 -3.86 -2.75
C THR A 18 7.08 -2.55 -3.39
N TYR A 19 6.31 -2.12 -4.40
CA TYR A 19 6.53 -0.86 -5.09
C TYR A 19 5.45 0.15 -4.69
N GLU A 20 5.86 1.27 -4.09
CA GLU A 20 4.94 2.36 -3.71
C GLU A 20 4.73 3.27 -4.93
N LEU A 21 3.52 3.22 -5.50
CA LEU A 21 3.20 3.98 -6.71
C LEU A 21 2.95 5.46 -6.38
N ARG A 22 2.24 5.71 -5.30
CA ARG A 22 1.96 7.02 -4.70
C ARG A 22 1.47 6.78 -3.28
N ASN A 23 1.78 7.67 -2.33
CA ASN A 23 1.49 7.53 -0.90
C ASN A 23 0.76 6.24 -0.49
N ASP A 24 -0.52 6.21 -0.20
CA ASP A 24 -1.18 5.00 0.27
C ASP A 24 -1.35 3.82 -0.74
N ILE A 25 -0.91 3.92 -2.00
CA ILE A 25 -1.07 2.89 -3.04
C ILE A 25 0.21 2.10 -3.28
N VAL A 26 0.07 0.79 -3.17
CA VAL A 26 1.15 -0.18 -3.30
C VAL A 26 0.83 -1.18 -4.40
N VAL A 27 1.86 -1.51 -5.17
CA VAL A 27 1.86 -2.54 -6.20
C VAL A 27 2.77 -3.68 -5.73
N ARG A 28 2.27 -4.91 -5.77
CA ARG A 28 3.04 -6.11 -5.41
C ARG A 28 2.96 -7.16 -6.52
N PRO A 29 4.09 -7.51 -7.18
CA PRO A 29 4.11 -8.58 -8.16
C PRO A 29 4.05 -9.96 -7.50
N PHE A 30 3.41 -10.91 -8.17
CA PHE A 30 3.37 -12.32 -7.78
C PHE A 30 3.55 -13.24 -8.99
N ARG A 31 4.04 -14.47 -8.74
CA ARG A 31 4.23 -15.48 -9.79
C ARG A 31 2.88 -15.96 -10.32
N THR A 32 2.77 -16.02 -11.63
CA THR A 32 1.67 -16.70 -12.33
C THR A 32 2.19 -17.99 -12.97
N HIS A 33 1.30 -18.96 -13.13
CA HIS A 33 1.62 -20.20 -13.83
C HIS A 33 1.32 -20.03 -15.32
N HIS A 34 2.36 -19.80 -16.10
CA HIS A 34 2.26 -19.59 -17.54
C HIS A 34 3.49 -20.15 -18.26
N VAL A 35 3.37 -20.44 -19.55
CA VAL A 35 4.43 -21.08 -20.36
C VAL A 35 5.57 -20.11 -20.70
N ILE A 36 5.30 -18.81 -20.66
CA ILE A 36 6.29 -17.73 -20.89
C ILE A 36 6.40 -16.85 -19.64
N THR A 37 7.44 -16.03 -19.57
CA THR A 37 7.64 -15.05 -18.48
C THR A 37 6.38 -14.21 -18.29
N SER A 38 5.81 -14.32 -17.10
CA SER A 38 4.60 -13.60 -16.73
C SER A 38 4.61 -13.31 -15.23
N GLN A 39 4.01 -12.18 -14.86
CA GLN A 39 3.79 -11.80 -13.49
C GLN A 39 2.39 -11.23 -13.33
N GLY A 40 1.74 -11.57 -12.22
CA GLY A 40 0.50 -10.93 -11.79
C GLY A 40 0.82 -9.77 -10.85
N TYR A 41 -0.11 -8.84 -10.70
CA TYR A 41 0.04 -7.71 -9.78
C TYR A 41 -1.19 -7.61 -8.87
N VAL A 42 -0.94 -7.35 -7.59
CA VAL A 42 -1.97 -6.87 -6.67
C VAL A 42 -1.72 -5.39 -6.42
N ILE A 43 -2.74 -4.57 -6.65
CA ILE A 43 -2.73 -3.13 -6.35
C ILE A 43 -3.66 -2.91 -5.16
N TYR A 44 -3.15 -2.32 -4.09
CA TYR A 44 -3.95 -2.11 -2.88
C TYR A 44 -3.60 -0.80 -2.18
N SER A 45 -4.60 -0.27 -1.44
CA SER A 45 -4.39 0.89 -0.57
C SER A 45 -4.01 0.46 0.85
N VAL A 46 -2.89 0.97 1.37
CA VAL A 46 -2.47 0.81 2.76
C VAL A 46 -3.22 1.82 3.62
N ARG A 47 -4.09 1.29 4.49
CA ARG A 47 -4.89 2.12 5.41
C ARG A 47 -4.51 1.83 6.84
N LYS A 48 -4.19 2.89 7.55
CA LYS A 48 -4.03 2.95 8.99
C LYS A 48 -5.40 2.82 9.67
N LYS A 49 -5.56 1.83 10.54
CA LYS A 49 -6.80 1.54 11.28
C LYS A 49 -6.48 1.35 12.77
N PHE A 50 -7.35 1.90 13.61
CA PHE A 50 -7.26 1.70 15.06
C PHE A 50 -7.30 0.22 15.43
N LYS A 51 -6.55 -0.13 16.49
CA LYS A 51 -6.61 -1.45 17.13
C LYS A 51 -8.05 -1.77 17.55
N LYS A 52 -8.40 -3.06 17.55
CA LYS A 52 -9.75 -3.55 17.89
C LYS A 52 -10.26 -3.04 19.24
N GLU A 53 -9.36 -2.93 20.21
CA GLU A 53 -9.62 -2.40 21.56
C GLU A 53 -10.08 -0.92 21.57
N TYR A 54 -9.85 -0.15 20.51
CA TYR A 54 -10.25 1.27 20.44
C TYR A 54 -11.43 1.53 19.49
N ILE A 55 -11.92 0.52 18.76
CA ILE A 55 -13.00 0.69 17.77
C ILE A 55 -14.31 1.16 18.41
N HIS A 56 -14.59 0.72 19.63
CA HIS A 56 -15.82 1.07 20.35
C HIS A 56 -15.76 2.44 21.04
N LEU A 57 -14.59 3.08 21.07
CA LEU A 57 -14.40 4.35 21.75
C LEU A 57 -14.81 5.51 20.83
N LYS A 58 -15.55 6.47 21.39
CA LYS A 58 -15.89 7.71 20.70
C LYS A 58 -14.65 8.59 20.56
N GLY A 59 -14.61 9.46 19.55
CA GLY A 59 -13.45 10.34 19.27
C GLY A 59 -12.98 11.17 20.47
N LYS A 60 -13.88 11.59 21.37
CA LYS A 60 -13.51 12.29 22.62
C LYS A 60 -12.70 11.40 23.57
N GLN A 61 -13.03 10.11 23.68
CA GLN A 61 -12.32 9.13 24.50
C GLN A 61 -10.95 8.80 23.89
N ILE A 62 -10.86 8.63 22.57
CA ILE A 62 -9.59 8.46 21.85
C ILE A 62 -8.67 9.66 22.07
N LYS A 63 -9.20 10.89 22.00
CA LYS A 63 -8.43 12.11 22.28
C LYS A 63 -7.92 12.16 23.72
N LYS A 64 -8.70 11.67 24.69
CA LYS A 64 -8.28 11.58 26.09
C LYS A 64 -7.14 10.57 26.26
N LEU A 65 -7.22 9.41 25.61
CA LEU A 65 -6.17 8.40 25.63
C LEU A 65 -4.86 8.88 24.99
N LYS A 66 -4.94 9.58 23.85
CA LYS A 66 -3.78 10.25 23.25
C LYS A 66 -3.14 11.25 24.22
N LYS A 67 -3.95 12.04 24.94
CA LYS A 67 -3.46 13.01 25.93
C LYS A 67 -2.86 12.37 27.18
N SER A 68 -3.29 11.16 27.55
CA SER A 68 -2.72 10.40 28.66
C SER A 68 -1.44 9.64 28.26
N GLY A 69 -0.86 9.92 27.10
CA GLY A 69 0.38 9.30 26.63
C GLY A 69 0.21 7.90 26.04
N VAL A 70 -1.02 7.41 25.89
CA VAL A 70 -1.27 6.13 25.23
C VAL A 70 -1.16 6.34 23.72
N GLU A 71 -0.35 5.52 23.07
CA GLU A 71 -0.14 5.58 21.63
C GLU A 71 -1.36 5.02 20.89
N VAL A 72 -2.33 5.92 20.63
CA VAL A 72 -3.57 5.60 19.91
C VAL A 72 -3.53 6.21 18.51
N SER A 73 -2.66 5.73 17.63
CA SER A 73 -2.70 6.04 16.20
C SER A 73 -3.72 5.14 15.49
N PRO A 74 -4.48 5.65 14.50
CA PRO A 74 -4.94 4.79 13.43
C PRO A 74 -3.73 4.27 12.66
#